data_AF-X1W2M0-F1
#
_entry.id   AF-X1W2M0-F1
#
_cell.length_a   1.000
_cell.length_b   1.000
_cell.length_c   1.000
_cell.angle_alpha   90.00
_cell.angle_beta   90.00
_cell.angle_gamma   90.00
#
_symmetry.space_group_name_H-M   'P 1'
#
loop_
_entity.id
_entity.type
_entity.pdbx_description
1 polymer ?
#
loop_
_entity_poly.entity_id
_entity_poly.type
_entity_poly.pdbx_seq_one_letter_code
_entity_poly.pdbx_strand_id
1 'polypeptide(L)' 'FAGPWRYMDFIDATEGAAGTGTLNASFDFVVDQKVWFRARVITVAGRLSEPWQLDPRDIVADV' A
#
# COMPACT_ATOMS: atom_id res chain seq x y z
N PHE A 1 16.69 -6.94 1.61
CA PHE A 1 15.67 -5.89 1.83
C PHE A 1 16.35 -4.55 2.12
N ALA A 2 17.06 -3.96 1.13
CA ALA A 2 17.87 -2.75 1.33
C ALA A 2 17.61 -1.70 0.23
N GLY A 3 16.33 -1.46 -0.07
CA GLY A 3 15.88 -0.31 -0.87
C GLY A 3 14.86 0.50 -0.04
N PRO A 4 14.46 1.70 -0.47
CA PRO A 4 13.62 2.65 0.29
C PRO A 4 12.17 2.18 0.55
N TRP A 5 11.85 0.93 0.22
CA TRP A 5 10.52 0.36 0.32
C TRP A 5 10.30 -0.21 1.72
N ARG A 6 9.29 0.34 2.41
CA ARG A 6 8.82 -0.15 3.70
C ARG A 6 7.53 -0.94 3.49
N TYR A 7 7.41 -2.09 4.15
CA TYR A 7 6.19 -2.87 4.14
C TYR A 7 5.16 -2.18 5.03
N MET A 8 3.99 -1.83 4.47
CA MET A 8 2.93 -1.13 5.20
C MET A 8 2.00 -2.12 5.90
N ASP A 9 1.20 -2.87 5.14
CA ASP A 9 0.30 -3.91 5.67
C ASP A 9 -0.30 -4.80 4.55
N PHE A 10 -1.26 -5.66 4.91
CA PHE A 10 -2.12 -6.47 4.06
C PHE A 10 -3.57 -5.96 4.08
N ILE A 11 -4.18 -5.77 2.90
CA ILE A 11 -5.63 -5.54 2.72
C ILE A 11 -6.22 -6.82 2.13
N ASP A 12 -7.38 -7.26 2.64
CA ASP A 12 -8.04 -8.42 2.04
C ASP A 12 -8.55 -8.14 0.62
N ALA A 13 -8.80 -9.21 -0.13
CA ALA A 13 -9.18 -9.09 -1.55
C ALA A 13 -10.53 -8.38 -1.76
N THR A 14 -11.47 -8.49 -0.82
CA THR A 14 -12.79 -7.87 -0.87
C THR A 14 -12.68 -6.35 -0.69
N GLU A 15 -12.02 -5.92 0.39
CA GLU A 15 -11.82 -4.49 0.69
C GLU A 15 -10.93 -3.82 -0.35
N GLY A 16 -9.89 -4.51 -0.81
CA GLY A 16 -9.00 -4.05 -1.87
C GLY A 16 -9.72 -3.88 -3.21
N ALA A 17 -10.61 -4.82 -3.57
CA ALA A 17 -11.41 -4.72 -4.80
C ALA A 17 -12.44 -3.59 -4.75
N ALA A 18 -13.03 -3.33 -3.58
CA ALA A 18 -13.97 -2.24 -3.38
C ALA A 18 -13.28 -0.86 -3.30
N GLY A 19 -11.96 -0.83 -3.03
CA GLY A 19 -11.23 0.41 -2.80
C GLY A 19 -11.63 1.12 -1.50
N THR A 20 -12.23 0.39 -0.56
CA THR A 20 -12.73 0.92 0.73
C THR A 20 -11.82 0.59 1.91
N GLY A 21 -10.71 -0.11 1.67
CA GLY A 21 -9.75 -0.44 2.72
C GLY A 21 -9.09 0.81 3.30
N THR A 22 -9.26 1.01 4.61
CA THR A 22 -8.54 2.02 5.39
C THR A 22 -7.60 1.30 6.34
N LEU A 23 -6.31 1.66 6.30
CA LEU A 23 -5.28 1.08 7.16
C LEU A 23 -4.48 2.19 7.84
N ASN A 24 -4.08 1.91 9.07
CA ASN A 24 -3.13 2.78 9.76
C ASN A 24 -1.76 2.70 9.06
N ALA A 25 -1.14 3.85 8.86
CA ALA A 25 0.23 3.88 8.38
C ALA A 25 1.16 3.31 9.45
N SER A 26 1.93 2.27 9.10
CA SER A 26 2.94 1.65 9.99
C SER A 26 4.16 2.55 10.24
N PHE A 27 4.18 3.75 9.66
CA PHE A 27 5.25 4.73 9.78
C PHE A 27 4.69 6.14 9.58
N ASP A 28 5.32 7.10 10.24
CA ASP A 28 4.95 8.50 10.12
C ASP A 28 5.21 9.01 8.70
N PHE A 29 4.20 9.68 8.17
CA PHE A 29 4.31 10.47 6.95
C PHE A 29 4.20 11.95 7.29
N VAL A 30 4.89 12.78 6.52
CA VAL A 30 4.71 14.24 6.60
C VAL A 30 3.55 14.63 5.68
N VAL A 31 2.71 15.56 6.11
CA VAL A 31 1.66 16.14 5.25
C VAL A 31 2.31 16.71 3.98
N ASP A 32 1.64 16.55 2.84
CA ASP A 32 2.10 16.91 1.49
C ASP A 32 3.33 16.12 0.98
N GLN A 33 3.76 15.10 1.72
CA GLN A 33 4.80 14.19 1.24
C GLN A 33 4.29 13.43 0.01
N LYS A 34 5.09 13.45 -1.06
CA LYS A 34 4.85 12.61 -2.25
C LYS A 34 5.41 11.22 -2.02
N VAL A 35 4.57 10.20 -2.18
CA VAL A 35 4.97 8.80 -2.01
C VAL A 35 4.49 7.95 -3.19
N TRP A 36 5.28 6.91 -3.50
CA TRP A 36 4.86 5.85 -4.41
C TRP A 36 4.44 4.63 -3.62
N PHE A 37 3.30 4.05 -4.00
CA PHE A 37 2.84 2.78 -3.45
C PHE A 37 3.11 1.65 -4.42
N ARG A 38 3.48 0.50 -3.87
CA ARG A 38 3.53 -0.77 -4.60
C ARG A 38 2.75 -1.80 -3.83
N ALA A 39 1.99 -2.60 -4.55
CA ALA A 39 1.22 -3.69 -3.97
C ALA A 39 1.46 -4.98 -4.74
N ARG A 40 1.06 -6.10 -4.13
CA ARG A 40 1.11 -7.47 -4.68
C ARG A 40 -0.12 -8.21 -4.17
N VAL A 41 -0.62 -9.14 -4.97
CA VAL A 41 -1.72 -10.03 -4.57
C VAL A 41 -1.14 -11.39 -4.21
N ILE A 42 -1.61 -11.98 -3.11
CA ILE A 42 -1.36 -13.39 -2.82
C ILE A 42 -2.32 -14.20 -3.70
N THR A 43 -1.77 -14.93 -4.65
CA THR A 43 -2.52 -15.80 -5.57
C THR A 43 -3.12 -17.00 -4.84
N VAL A 44 -4.10 -17.67 -5.46
CA VAL A 44 -4.71 -18.91 -4.94
C VAL A 44 -3.70 -20.04 -4.66
N ALA A 45 -2.53 -20.00 -5.30
CA ALA A 45 -1.43 -20.93 -5.08
C ALA A 45 -0.51 -20.52 -3.90
N GLY A 46 -0.88 -19.51 -3.11
CA GLY A 46 -0.09 -18.99 -2.00
C GLY A 46 1.18 -18.24 -2.43
N ARG A 47 1.30 -17.85 -3.70
CA ARG A 47 2.44 -17.10 -4.23
C ARG A 47 2.12 -15.62 -4.40
N LEU A 48 3.11 -14.75 -4.19
CA LEU A 48 2.99 -13.32 -4.49
C LEU A 48 3.00 -13.08 -6.01
N SER A 49 2.09 -12.23 -6.48
CA SER A 49 2.09 -11.71 -7.85
C SER A 49 3.33 -10.84 -8.14
N GLU A 50 3.48 -10.47 -9.40
CA GLU A 50 4.36 -9.36 -9.75
C GLU A 50 3.91 -8.07 -9.03
N PRO A 51 4.86 -7.21 -8.62
CA PRO A 51 4.55 -5.91 -8.03
C PRO A 51 3.89 -4.98 -9.04
N TRP A 52 2.78 -4.39 -8.64
CA TRP A 52 2.11 -3.31 -9.36
C TRP A 52 2.45 -1.99 -8.65
N GLN A 53 2.89 -1.01 -9.43
CA GLN A 53 3.16 0.33 -8.95
C GLN A 53 1.91 1.18 -9.15
N LEU A 54 1.46 1.84 -8.08
CA LEU A 54 0.42 2.84 -8.14
C LEU A 54 1.03 4.20 -8.46
N ASP A 55 0.23 5.06 -9.08
CA ASP A 55 0.60 6.45 -9.29
C ASP A 55 0.95 7.13 -7.96
N PRO A 56 1.88 8.11 -7.98
CA PRO A 56 2.22 8.88 -6.79
C PRO A 56 0.98 9.50 -6.16
N ARG A 57 0.93 9.48 -4.84
CA ARG A 57 -0.13 10.09 -4.03
C ARG A 57 0.47 11.12 -3.08
N ASP A 58 -0.34 12.13 -2.76
CA ASP A 58 -0.04 13.10 -1.72
C ASP A 58 -0.62 12.58 -0.39
N ILE A 59 0.13 12.76 0.71
CA ILE A 59 -0.34 12.42 2.05
C ILE A 59 -1.14 13.59 2.63
N VAL A 60 -2.36 13.31 3.05
CA VAL A 60 -3.26 14.27 3.72
C VAL A 60 -3.46 13.88 5.18
N ALA A 61 -3.71 14.85 6.05
CA ALA A 61 -4.06 14.59 7.44
C ALA A 61 -5.42 13.88 7.51
N ASP A 62 -5.55 12.97 8.48
CA ASP A 62 -6.85 12.41 8.86
C ASP A 62 -7.72 13.51 9.48
N VAL A 63 -9.00 13.58 9.10
CA VAL A 63 -9.94 14.66 9.48
C VAL A 63 -10.95 14.24 10.52
#